data_AF-A0A179I0H3-F1
#
_entry.id   AF-A0A179I0H3-F1
#
_cell.length_a   1.000
_cell.length_b   1.000
_cell.length_c   1.000
_cell.angle_alpha   90.00
_cell.angle_beta   90.00
_cell.angle_gamma   90.00
#
_symmetry.space_group_name_H-M   'P 1'
#
loop_
_entity.id
_entity.type
_entity.pdbx_description
1 polymer ?
#
loop_
_entity_poly.entity_id
_entity_poly.type
_entity_poly.pdbx_seq_one_letter_code
_entity_poly.pdbx_strand_id
1 'polypeptide(L)'
;MSPSAVKNQSQDVNLTAAAVERKEVAAEQTPILAQLDASKMTYTYTKNPREVPDEAVANAGTETIATDHMVLANWSATRGWSAPELKPYGPLSLMPTASCLHYATECFEGLKVFRGYDGGLRCTEAGASNFFVLWKRKDGKKELITAPLDDKLILDGVTRRSAVELARERLAGEVEITERKYTIDELVEADAEGRILESFAAGTAYFICPVSQIHHRGKDINIPMGPEGKAGEITTKIKSWIGDIMYGNVSHEWGVVVNEKAQQ
;
A
#
# COMPACT_ATOMS: atom_id res chain seq x y z
N MET A 1 30.80 -14.14 36.68
CA MET A 1 32.17 -13.71 36.31
C MET A 1 32.06 -12.32 35.75
N SER A 2 32.37 -11.29 36.55
CA SER A 2 32.33 -9.89 36.13
C SER A 2 33.37 -9.63 35.03
N PRO A 3 33.09 -8.78 34.03
CA PRO A 3 34.13 -8.35 33.09
C PRO A 3 35.10 -7.41 33.82
N SER A 4 36.39 -7.75 33.77
CA SER A 4 37.48 -6.95 34.32
C SER A 4 37.54 -5.58 33.65
N ALA A 5 37.62 -4.54 34.46
CA ALA A 5 37.86 -3.17 34.02
C ALA A 5 39.24 -3.06 33.33
N VAL A 6 39.24 -2.74 32.05
CA VAL A 6 40.44 -2.34 31.31
C VAL A 6 40.85 -0.95 31.83
N LYS A 7 42.09 -0.84 32.34
CA LYS A 7 42.65 0.41 32.85
C LYS A 7 42.92 1.39 31.71
N ASN A 8 42.56 2.67 31.96
CA ASN A 8 42.91 3.88 31.22
C ASN A 8 44.09 3.73 30.24
N GLN A 9 43.78 3.36 29.00
CA GLN A 9 44.48 3.92 27.86
C GLN A 9 43.55 4.98 27.29
N SER A 10 44.07 6.17 27.04
CA SER A 10 43.36 7.26 26.39
C SER A 10 42.69 6.72 25.12
N GLN A 11 41.37 6.50 25.17
CA GLN A 11 40.59 6.29 23.97
C GLN A 11 40.75 7.55 23.15
N ASP A 12 41.33 7.39 21.97
CA ASP A 12 41.40 8.44 20.97
C ASP A 12 39.96 8.68 20.50
N VAL A 13 39.25 9.59 21.20
CA VAL A 13 37.86 9.97 20.93
C VAL A 13 37.72 10.82 19.66
N ASN A 14 38.80 10.99 18.91
CA ASN A 14 38.81 11.73 17.68
C ASN A 14 38.51 10.84 16.47
N LEU A 15 37.28 10.32 16.41
CA LEU A 15 36.65 9.81 15.18
C LEU A 15 36.30 11.02 14.29
N THR A 16 37.30 11.81 13.88
CA THR A 16 37.09 13.06 13.17
C THR A 16 36.49 12.82 11.79
N ALA A 17 35.76 13.84 11.33
CA ALA A 17 35.14 14.02 10.02
C ALA A 17 35.89 13.41 8.82
N ALA A 18 37.21 13.24 8.87
CA ALA A 18 38.00 12.56 7.84
C ALA A 18 37.58 11.10 7.57
N ALA A 19 37.08 10.36 8.57
CA ALA A 19 36.55 9.01 8.36
C ALA A 19 35.15 9.00 7.72
N VAL A 20 34.39 10.10 7.92
CA VAL A 20 33.09 10.35 7.30
C VAL A 20 33.29 10.82 5.85
N GLU A 21 34.20 11.77 5.61
CA GLU A 21 34.58 12.24 4.26
C GLU A 21 35.11 11.11 3.37
N ARG A 22 35.93 10.18 3.90
CA ARG A 22 36.39 9.02 3.09
C ARG A 22 35.27 8.08 2.66
N LYS A 23 34.14 8.04 3.38
CA LYS A 23 32.95 7.28 2.97
C LYS A 23 32.09 8.05 1.97
N GLU A 24 32.05 9.37 2.07
CA GLU A 24 31.27 10.24 1.18
C GLU A 24 31.93 10.42 -0.21
N VAL A 25 33.26 10.51 -0.26
CA VAL A 25 34.00 10.70 -1.54
C VAL A 25 34.05 9.41 -2.39
N ALA A 26 33.78 8.24 -1.81
CA ALA A 26 33.70 6.97 -2.57
C ALA A 26 32.33 6.75 -3.27
N ALA A 27 31.39 7.68 -3.12
CA ALA A 27 30.02 7.55 -3.60
C ALA A 27 29.72 8.41 -4.85
N GLU A 28 30.64 8.52 -5.82
CA GLU A 28 30.42 9.35 -7.01
C GLU A 28 29.64 8.67 -8.16
N GLN A 29 29.17 7.44 -7.99
CA GLN A 29 28.19 6.85 -8.91
C GLN A 29 27.11 6.13 -8.13
N THR A 30 25.96 6.77 -7.94
CA THR A 30 24.76 6.08 -7.46
C THR A 30 24.38 5.02 -8.52
N PRO A 31 24.41 3.72 -8.20
CA PRO A 31 24.03 2.70 -9.18
C PRO A 31 22.59 2.92 -9.61
N ILE A 32 22.32 2.86 -10.92
CA ILE A 32 20.96 2.88 -11.45
C ILE A 32 20.28 1.58 -11.00
N LEU A 33 19.44 1.65 -9.97
CA LEU A 33 18.70 0.51 -9.45
C LEU A 33 17.52 0.19 -10.37
N ALA A 34 17.29 -1.11 -10.63
CA ALA A 34 16.11 -1.55 -11.36
C ALA A 34 14.83 -1.20 -10.59
N GLN A 35 13.87 -0.60 -11.29
CA GLN A 35 12.52 -0.36 -10.77
C GLN A 35 11.72 -1.68 -10.78
N LEU A 36 10.72 -1.75 -9.90
CA LEU A 36 9.78 -2.87 -9.91
C LEU A 36 8.98 -2.82 -11.21
N ASP A 37 8.93 -3.96 -11.91
CA ASP A 37 8.30 -4.06 -13.22
C ASP A 37 7.51 -5.37 -13.30
N ALA A 38 6.19 -5.26 -13.09
CA ALA A 38 5.29 -6.40 -13.10
C ALA A 38 5.16 -7.05 -14.49
N SER A 39 5.45 -6.32 -15.58
CA SER A 39 5.42 -6.89 -16.93
C SER A 39 6.49 -7.98 -17.13
N LYS A 40 7.52 -8.00 -16.28
CA LYS A 40 8.56 -9.03 -16.25
C LYS A 40 8.20 -10.23 -15.37
N MET A 41 7.01 -10.28 -14.78
CA MET A 41 6.62 -11.34 -13.86
C MET A 41 6.73 -12.72 -14.51
N THR A 42 7.36 -13.65 -13.81
CA THR A 42 7.45 -15.05 -14.21
C THR A 42 6.40 -15.89 -13.50
N TYR A 43 5.91 -16.94 -14.16
CA TYR A 43 4.79 -17.75 -13.68
C TYR A 43 5.20 -19.21 -13.54
N THR A 44 5.13 -19.72 -12.32
CA THR A 44 5.31 -21.13 -11.99
C THR A 44 4.05 -21.64 -11.31
N TYR A 45 3.19 -22.34 -12.06
CA TYR A 45 1.95 -22.86 -11.50
C TYR A 45 2.19 -24.18 -10.73
N THR A 46 1.47 -24.38 -9.63
CA THR A 46 1.39 -25.70 -8.97
C THR A 46 0.89 -26.75 -9.96
N LYS A 47 1.45 -27.96 -9.86
CA LYS A 47 0.97 -29.15 -10.60
C LYS A 47 -0.11 -29.92 -9.84
N ASN A 48 -0.32 -29.57 -8.57
CA ASN A 48 -1.26 -30.21 -7.67
C ASN A 48 -2.15 -29.12 -7.04
N PRO A 49 -3.13 -28.56 -7.78
CA PRO A 49 -4.04 -27.58 -7.22
C PRO A 49 -4.91 -28.20 -6.13
N ARG A 50 -5.19 -27.45 -5.07
CA ARG A 50 -6.11 -27.90 -4.02
C ARG A 50 -7.55 -27.64 -4.45
N GLU A 51 -8.47 -28.46 -3.96
CA GLU A 51 -9.89 -28.15 -4.11
C GLU A 51 -10.22 -26.87 -3.35
N VAL A 52 -11.04 -26.01 -3.95
CA VAL A 52 -11.57 -24.83 -3.29
C VAL A 52 -12.52 -25.33 -2.18
N PRO A 53 -12.24 -25.04 -0.90
CA PRO A 53 -13.09 -25.51 0.18
C PRO A 53 -14.48 -24.87 0.10
N ASP A 54 -15.50 -25.58 0.59
CA ASP A 54 -16.78 -24.95 0.85
C ASP A 54 -16.67 -23.92 1.98
N GLU A 55 -17.68 -23.04 2.09
CA GLU A 55 -17.67 -21.95 3.06
C GLU A 55 -17.62 -22.44 4.51
N ALA A 56 -18.28 -23.55 4.83
CA ALA A 56 -18.28 -24.07 6.20
C ALA A 56 -16.88 -24.58 6.57
N VAL A 57 -16.21 -25.31 5.67
CA VAL A 57 -14.84 -25.79 5.85
C VAL A 57 -13.85 -24.61 5.91
N ALA A 58 -14.03 -23.61 5.05
CA ALA A 58 -13.17 -22.42 5.02
C ALA A 58 -13.21 -21.63 6.33
N ASN A 59 -14.35 -21.65 7.03
CA ASN A 59 -14.57 -20.91 8.28
C ASN A 59 -14.48 -21.76 9.56
N ALA A 60 -14.34 -23.09 9.45
CA ALA A 60 -14.32 -24.00 10.60
C ALA A 60 -12.93 -24.22 11.23
N GLY A 61 -11.86 -23.86 10.51
CA GLY A 61 -10.48 -24.11 10.94
C GLY A 61 -9.93 -23.05 11.90
N THR A 62 -8.93 -23.45 12.70
CA THR A 62 -8.11 -22.52 13.51
C THR A 62 -6.97 -21.89 12.72
N GLU A 63 -6.79 -22.29 11.46
CA GLU A 63 -5.72 -21.84 10.58
C GLU A 63 -6.30 -21.17 9.33
N THR A 64 -5.60 -20.14 8.85
CA THR A 64 -5.95 -19.45 7.61
C THR A 64 -5.68 -20.35 6.41
N ILE A 65 -6.67 -20.53 5.53
CA ILE A 65 -6.49 -21.25 4.26
C ILE A 65 -5.96 -20.28 3.19
N ALA A 66 -4.70 -20.45 2.79
CA ALA A 66 -4.11 -19.70 1.68
C ALA A 66 -4.43 -20.33 0.32
N THR A 67 -4.44 -19.52 -0.75
CA THR A 67 -4.56 -19.97 -2.16
C THR A 67 -3.31 -20.72 -2.64
N ASP A 68 -3.38 -21.37 -3.81
CA ASP A 68 -2.32 -22.27 -4.33
C ASP A 68 -1.00 -21.61 -4.69
N HIS A 69 -1.01 -20.29 -4.86
CA HIS A 69 0.14 -19.52 -5.30
C HIS A 69 0.38 -18.31 -4.41
N MET A 70 1.60 -17.81 -4.45
CA MET A 70 2.04 -16.56 -3.85
C MET A 70 2.92 -15.77 -4.83
N VAL A 71 3.03 -14.47 -4.62
CA VAL A 71 3.94 -13.60 -5.39
C VAL A 71 5.13 -13.22 -4.52
N LEU A 72 6.34 -13.28 -5.10
CA LEU A 72 7.59 -12.83 -4.50
C LEU A 72 8.24 -11.77 -5.38
N ALA A 73 8.69 -10.67 -4.77
CA ALA A 73 9.48 -9.64 -5.43
C ALA A 73 10.73 -9.37 -4.58
N ASN A 74 11.90 -9.67 -5.14
CA ASN A 74 13.17 -9.55 -4.44
C ASN A 74 13.85 -8.21 -4.77
N TRP A 75 14.37 -7.52 -3.76
CA TRP A 75 15.16 -6.30 -3.93
C TRP A 75 16.56 -6.48 -3.34
N SER A 76 17.58 -5.92 -3.99
CA SER A 76 18.93 -5.83 -3.41
C SER A 76 19.56 -4.46 -3.62
N ALA A 77 20.30 -3.97 -2.62
CA ALA A 77 20.94 -2.65 -2.64
C ALA A 77 21.89 -2.41 -3.83
N THR A 78 22.42 -3.48 -4.43
CA THR A 78 23.33 -3.42 -5.58
C THR A 78 22.63 -3.44 -6.95
N ARG A 79 21.37 -3.87 -7.03
CA ARG A 79 20.69 -4.14 -8.33
C ARG A 79 19.28 -3.57 -8.43
N GLY A 80 18.64 -3.22 -7.33
CA GLY A 80 17.23 -2.85 -7.28
C GLY A 80 16.33 -4.08 -7.28
N TRP A 81 15.15 -3.94 -7.89
CA TRP A 81 14.15 -5.00 -7.98
C TRP A 81 14.52 -6.07 -9.02
N SER A 82 14.29 -7.32 -8.66
CA SER A 82 14.27 -8.45 -9.60
C SER A 82 12.90 -8.58 -10.24
N ALA A 83 12.80 -9.38 -11.32
CA ALA A 83 11.52 -9.76 -11.89
C ALA A 83 10.64 -10.44 -10.80
N PRO A 84 9.36 -10.03 -10.63
CA PRO A 84 8.46 -10.72 -9.71
C PRO A 84 8.22 -12.17 -10.12
N GLU A 85 7.89 -13.01 -9.16
CA GLU A 85 7.62 -14.44 -9.38
C GLU A 85 6.27 -14.81 -8.77
N LEU A 86 5.33 -15.27 -9.59
CA LEU A 86 4.19 -16.04 -9.12
C LEU A 86 4.62 -17.51 -9.04
N LYS A 87 4.54 -18.11 -7.85
CA LYS A 87 4.97 -19.50 -7.62
C LYS A 87 4.05 -20.22 -6.63
N PRO A 88 4.14 -21.56 -6.49
CA PRO A 88 3.32 -22.28 -5.53
C PRO A 88 3.52 -21.75 -4.11
N TYR A 89 2.43 -21.64 -3.36
CA TYR A 89 2.44 -21.19 -1.98
C TYR A 89 3.31 -22.12 -1.12
N GLY A 90 4.17 -21.55 -0.28
CA GLY A 90 5.10 -22.33 0.55
C GLY A 90 5.92 -21.46 1.50
N PRO A 91 6.81 -22.09 2.30
CA PRO A 91 7.60 -21.38 3.30
C PRO A 91 8.59 -20.40 2.67
N LEU A 92 8.82 -19.28 3.35
CA LEU A 92 9.89 -18.33 3.04
C LEU A 92 11.21 -18.83 3.62
N SER A 93 12.27 -18.89 2.81
CA SER A 93 13.63 -19.16 3.29
C SER A 93 14.32 -17.84 3.60
N LEU A 94 14.52 -17.56 4.89
CA LEU A 94 15.13 -16.34 5.39
C LEU A 94 16.40 -16.65 6.16
N MET A 95 17.38 -15.76 6.09
CA MET A 95 18.55 -15.82 6.96
C MET A 95 18.11 -15.62 8.42
N PRO A 96 18.68 -16.35 9.40
CA PRO A 96 18.34 -16.15 10.81
C PRO A 96 18.58 -14.73 11.32
N THR A 97 19.42 -13.96 10.64
CA THR A 97 19.76 -12.56 10.95
C THR A 97 18.92 -11.55 10.16
N ALA A 98 17.87 -11.97 9.46
CA ALA A 98 17.02 -11.08 8.68
C ALA A 98 16.38 -10.01 9.58
N SER A 99 16.51 -8.74 9.20
CA SER A 99 16.09 -7.61 10.05
C SER A 99 14.60 -7.65 10.40
N CYS A 100 13.73 -8.20 9.55
CA CYS A 100 12.31 -8.39 9.88
C CYS A 100 12.10 -9.24 11.14
N LEU A 101 12.97 -10.22 11.42
CA LEU A 101 12.89 -11.10 12.58
C LEU A 101 13.42 -10.47 13.88
N HIS A 102 14.27 -9.45 13.78
CA HIS A 102 14.95 -8.85 14.95
C HIS A 102 14.46 -7.45 15.29
N TYR A 103 14.10 -6.66 14.27
CA TYR A 103 13.85 -5.23 14.38
C TYR A 103 12.53 -4.80 13.70
N ALA A 104 11.66 -5.75 13.34
CA ALA A 104 10.35 -5.48 12.75
C ALA A 104 10.41 -4.55 11.51
N THR A 105 11.47 -4.66 10.70
CA THR A 105 11.57 -3.96 9.41
C THR A 105 10.68 -4.65 8.38
N GLU A 106 9.37 -4.47 8.53
CA GLU A 106 8.35 -5.09 7.70
C GLU A 106 7.08 -4.23 7.68
N CYS A 107 6.30 -4.37 6.62
CA CYS A 107 4.96 -3.81 6.49
C CYS A 107 4.09 -4.81 5.71
N PHE A 108 2.77 -4.73 5.90
CA PHE A 108 1.82 -5.55 5.17
C PHE A 108 0.62 -4.73 4.73
N GLU A 109 -0.01 -5.18 3.65
CA GLU A 109 -1.34 -4.78 3.21
C GLU A 109 -2.12 -6.06 2.88
N GLY A 110 -3.45 -6.02 2.92
CA GLY A 110 -4.33 -7.11 2.45
C GLY A 110 -5.60 -6.66 1.74
N LEU A 111 -5.67 -6.75 0.40
CA LEU A 111 -6.91 -6.48 -0.34
C LEU A 111 -7.89 -7.66 -0.21
N LYS A 112 -9.19 -7.37 -0.04
CA LYS A 112 -10.25 -8.39 -0.14
C LYS A 112 -11.01 -8.24 -1.47
N VAL A 113 -11.39 -9.38 -2.05
CA VAL A 113 -12.27 -9.44 -3.23
C VAL A 113 -13.38 -10.40 -2.90
N PHE A 114 -14.63 -9.95 -3.00
CA PHE A 114 -15.79 -10.76 -2.65
C PHE A 114 -16.59 -11.13 -3.88
N ARG A 115 -16.99 -12.40 -3.98
CA ARG A 115 -17.95 -12.84 -4.99
C ARG A 115 -19.36 -12.59 -4.48
N GLY A 116 -20.15 -11.86 -5.24
CA GLY A 116 -21.57 -11.65 -4.98
C GLY A 116 -22.45 -12.86 -5.28
N TYR A 117 -23.67 -12.87 -4.74
CA TYR A 117 -24.71 -13.84 -5.10
C TYR A 117 -25.05 -13.84 -6.60
N ASP A 118 -24.83 -12.71 -7.26
CA ASP A 118 -24.91 -12.49 -8.71
C ASP A 118 -23.66 -12.95 -9.48
N GLY A 119 -22.67 -13.54 -8.79
CA GLY A 119 -21.42 -14.03 -9.36
C GLY A 119 -20.34 -12.97 -9.57
N GLY A 120 -20.68 -11.68 -9.46
CA GLY A 120 -19.77 -10.56 -9.68
C GLY A 120 -18.67 -10.44 -8.62
N LEU A 121 -17.45 -10.11 -9.04
CA LEU A 121 -16.31 -9.92 -8.13
C LEU A 121 -16.23 -8.45 -7.70
N ARG A 122 -16.63 -8.16 -6.46
CA ARG A 122 -16.69 -6.81 -5.90
C ARG A 122 -15.34 -6.37 -5.36
N CYS A 123 -15.00 -5.11 -5.65
CA CYS A 123 -13.88 -4.42 -5.05
C CYS A 123 -14.31 -3.82 -3.71
N THR A 124 -13.53 -4.06 -2.66
CA THR A 124 -13.90 -3.65 -1.29
C THR A 124 -12.83 -2.82 -0.60
N GLU A 125 -11.72 -3.45 -0.25
CA GLU A 125 -10.64 -2.88 0.56
C GLU A 125 -9.32 -3.29 -0.07
N ALA A 126 -8.34 -2.40 -0.07
CA ALA A 126 -6.99 -2.60 -0.58
C ALA A 126 -6.02 -2.69 0.57
N GLY A 127 -6.27 -3.63 1.48
CA GLY A 127 -5.53 -3.57 2.71
C GLY A 127 -6.28 -3.98 3.96
N ALA A 128 -5.62 -3.60 5.04
CA ALA A 128 -6.33 -2.99 6.16
C ALA A 128 -6.81 -1.55 5.83
N SER A 129 -6.92 -1.19 4.55
CA SER A 129 -7.14 0.16 4.02
C SER A 129 -8.34 0.15 3.06
N ASN A 130 -9.18 1.18 3.15
CA ASN A 130 -10.30 1.35 2.23
C ASN A 130 -9.78 1.76 0.85
N PHE A 131 -10.45 1.31 -0.21
CA PHE A 131 -9.98 1.51 -1.59
C PHE A 131 -10.82 2.54 -2.35
N PHE A 132 -10.12 3.40 -3.10
CA PHE A 132 -10.71 4.47 -3.89
C PHE A 132 -10.20 4.44 -5.33
N VAL A 133 -11.09 4.71 -6.27
CA VAL A 133 -10.74 4.87 -7.69
C VAL A 133 -11.32 6.17 -8.19
N LEU A 134 -10.50 6.99 -8.84
CA LEU A 134 -10.93 8.13 -9.62
C LEU A 134 -10.95 7.72 -11.09
N TRP A 135 -12.10 7.85 -11.74
CA TRP A 135 -12.23 7.56 -13.16
C TRP A 135 -13.13 8.57 -13.88
N LYS A 136 -13.17 8.49 -15.20
CA LYS A 136 -14.23 9.08 -16.01
C LYS A 136 -15.39 8.09 -16.14
N ARG A 137 -16.59 8.56 -15.86
CA ARG A 137 -17.85 7.87 -16.20
C ARG A 137 -18.08 7.91 -17.71
N LYS A 138 -18.99 7.07 -18.21
CA LYS A 138 -19.37 7.03 -19.63
C LYS A 138 -20.03 8.33 -20.13
N ASP A 139 -20.61 9.11 -19.24
CA ASP A 139 -21.14 10.45 -19.53
C ASP A 139 -20.07 11.56 -19.50
N GLY A 140 -18.80 11.20 -19.29
CA GLY A 140 -17.66 12.11 -19.32
C GLY A 140 -17.34 12.81 -18.00
N LYS A 141 -18.16 12.64 -16.95
CA LYS A 141 -17.92 13.23 -15.62
C LYS A 141 -16.83 12.47 -14.85
N LYS A 142 -16.07 13.16 -14.01
CA LYS A 142 -15.14 12.53 -13.07
C LYS A 142 -15.91 11.99 -11.87
N GLU A 143 -15.61 10.77 -11.46
CA GLU A 143 -16.19 10.14 -10.27
C GLU A 143 -15.08 9.54 -9.42
N LEU A 144 -15.07 9.87 -8.12
CA LEU A 144 -14.29 9.21 -7.10
C LEU A 144 -15.22 8.20 -6.40
N ILE A 145 -14.97 6.91 -6.64
CA ILE A 145 -15.78 5.82 -6.12
C ILE A 145 -15.08 5.08 -4.99
N THR A 146 -15.85 4.68 -3.96
CA THR A 146 -15.43 3.74 -2.92
C THR A 146 -16.58 2.79 -2.56
N ALA A 147 -16.26 1.64 -1.95
CA ALA A 147 -17.26 0.66 -1.55
C ALA A 147 -18.14 1.21 -0.40
N PRO A 148 -19.44 0.87 -0.36
CA PRO A 148 -20.39 1.38 0.64
C PRO A 148 -20.24 0.64 1.97
N LEU A 149 -20.80 1.21 3.04
CA LEU A 149 -20.77 0.63 4.39
C LEU A 149 -22.06 -0.15 4.76
N ASP A 150 -22.98 -0.30 3.81
CA ASP A 150 -24.37 -0.76 4.05
C ASP A 150 -24.46 -2.23 4.48
N ASP A 151 -23.56 -3.09 4.00
CA ASP A 151 -23.54 -4.52 4.30
C ASP A 151 -22.55 -4.93 5.40
N LYS A 152 -21.92 -3.96 6.08
CA LYS A 152 -20.92 -4.16 7.15
C LYS A 152 -19.71 -5.00 6.72
N LEU A 153 -19.49 -5.15 5.42
CA LEU A 153 -18.34 -5.87 4.87
C LEU A 153 -17.07 -5.01 4.90
N ILE A 154 -17.26 -3.71 4.73
CA ILE A 154 -16.21 -2.70 4.65
C ILE A 154 -15.96 -2.13 6.05
N LEU A 155 -14.70 -2.04 6.46
CA LEU A 155 -14.34 -1.34 7.68
C LEU A 155 -14.66 0.15 7.54
N ASP A 156 -15.40 0.71 8.50
CA ASP A 156 -15.69 2.15 8.58
C ASP A 156 -14.45 2.93 9.05
N GLY A 157 -13.45 3.03 8.17
CA GLY A 157 -12.17 3.67 8.45
C GLY A 157 -12.31 5.18 8.66
N VAL A 158 -11.67 5.70 9.72
CA VAL A 158 -11.66 7.15 10.00
C VAL A 158 -11.05 7.92 8.83
N THR A 159 -9.93 7.45 8.28
CA THR A 159 -9.27 8.09 7.12
C THR A 159 -10.13 8.05 5.85
N ARG A 160 -10.90 6.98 5.64
CA ARG A 160 -11.90 6.88 4.56
C ARG A 160 -12.98 7.93 4.73
N ARG A 161 -13.57 8.04 5.92
CA ARG A 161 -14.59 9.05 6.22
C ARG A 161 -14.06 10.46 5.97
N SER A 162 -12.88 10.79 6.51
CA SER A 162 -12.23 12.07 6.27
C SER A 162 -11.98 12.35 4.78
N ALA A 163 -11.51 11.36 4.02
CA ALA A 163 -11.29 11.50 2.58
C ALA A 163 -12.60 11.78 1.82
N VAL A 164 -13.67 11.06 2.15
CA VAL A 164 -15.00 11.26 1.54
C VAL A 164 -15.56 12.64 1.89
N GLU A 165 -15.49 13.07 3.15
CA GLU A 165 -16.00 14.36 3.61
C GLU A 165 -15.25 15.53 2.95
N LEU A 166 -13.91 15.49 2.98
CA LEU A 166 -13.09 16.53 2.34
C LEU A 166 -13.26 16.55 0.82
N ALA A 167 -13.39 15.39 0.17
CA ALA A 167 -13.63 15.33 -1.26
C ALA A 167 -15.00 15.91 -1.63
N ARG A 168 -16.05 15.60 -0.85
CA ARG A 168 -17.39 16.18 -1.05
C ARG A 168 -17.39 17.70 -0.87
N GLU A 169 -16.67 18.19 0.14
CA GLU A 169 -16.58 19.62 0.43
C GLU A 169 -15.77 20.37 -0.65
N ARG A 170 -14.58 19.88 -0.98
CA ARG A 170 -13.56 20.66 -1.72
C ARG A 170 -13.49 20.34 -3.21
N LEU A 171 -14.04 19.21 -3.65
CA LEU A 171 -14.12 18.83 -5.06
C LEU A 171 -15.55 18.94 -5.62
N ALA A 172 -16.45 19.57 -4.87
CA ALA A 172 -17.83 19.80 -5.28
C ALA A 172 -17.89 20.48 -6.66
N GLY A 173 -18.64 19.87 -7.58
CA GLY A 173 -18.79 20.36 -8.96
C GLY A 173 -17.66 19.95 -9.92
N GLU A 174 -16.52 19.45 -9.43
CA GLU A 174 -15.45 18.90 -10.26
C GLU A 174 -15.49 17.36 -10.32
N VAL A 175 -15.70 16.72 -9.17
CA VAL A 175 -15.67 15.26 -9.02
C VAL A 175 -16.91 14.80 -8.26
N GLU A 176 -17.64 13.84 -8.81
CA GLU A 176 -18.75 13.18 -8.14
C GLU A 176 -18.22 12.16 -7.12
N ILE A 177 -18.69 12.19 -5.87
CA ILE A 177 -18.23 11.28 -4.82
C ILE A 177 -19.29 10.23 -4.54
N THR A 178 -19.02 8.97 -4.94
CA THR A 178 -19.99 7.89 -4.88
C THR A 178 -19.55 6.79 -3.92
N GLU A 179 -20.45 6.38 -3.04
CA GLU A 179 -20.30 5.21 -2.18
C GLU A 179 -21.25 4.12 -2.70
N ARG A 180 -20.75 3.22 -3.56
CA ARG A 180 -21.56 2.15 -4.15
C ARG A 180 -20.73 0.90 -4.40
N LYS A 181 -21.41 -0.24 -4.54
CA LYS A 181 -20.77 -1.48 -4.97
C LYS A 181 -20.29 -1.31 -6.42
N TYR A 182 -19.07 -1.73 -6.67
CA TYR A 182 -18.47 -1.81 -7.99
C TYR A 182 -17.62 -3.06 -8.10
N THR A 183 -17.39 -3.50 -9.34
CA THR A 183 -16.75 -4.77 -9.65
C THR A 183 -15.37 -4.59 -10.26
N ILE A 184 -14.54 -5.63 -10.17
CA ILE A 184 -13.26 -5.67 -10.91
C ILE A 184 -13.50 -5.63 -12.42
N ASP A 185 -14.62 -6.14 -12.90
CA ASP A 185 -14.98 -6.12 -14.32
C ASP A 185 -15.24 -4.68 -14.80
N GLU A 186 -15.87 -3.83 -13.98
CA GLU A 186 -15.98 -2.39 -14.26
C GLU A 186 -14.61 -1.71 -14.35
N LEU A 187 -13.65 -2.11 -13.52
CA LEU A 187 -12.28 -1.60 -13.59
C LEU A 187 -11.55 -2.10 -14.84
N VAL A 188 -11.71 -3.38 -15.19
CA VAL A 188 -11.15 -3.97 -16.42
C VAL A 188 -11.71 -3.28 -17.67
N GLU A 189 -13.00 -2.95 -17.69
CA GLU A 189 -13.65 -2.18 -18.76
C GLU A 189 -13.12 -0.74 -18.79
N ALA A 190 -13.07 -0.07 -17.64
CA ALA A 190 -12.55 1.30 -17.55
C ALA A 190 -11.09 1.43 -17.98
N ASP A 191 -10.27 0.43 -17.67
CA ASP A 191 -8.89 0.30 -18.15
C ASP A 191 -8.83 0.18 -19.68
N ALA A 192 -9.62 -0.74 -20.25
CA ALA A 192 -9.68 -0.94 -21.70
C ALA A 192 -10.14 0.32 -22.46
N GLU A 193 -10.96 1.15 -21.82
CA GLU A 193 -11.48 2.42 -22.36
C GLU A 193 -10.63 3.64 -21.98
N GLY A 194 -9.52 3.47 -21.25
CA GLY A 194 -8.65 4.56 -20.82
C GLY A 194 -9.31 5.57 -19.88
N ARG A 195 -10.30 5.13 -19.10
CA ARG A 195 -11.11 5.97 -18.21
C ARG A 195 -10.59 6.06 -16.79
N ILE A 196 -9.71 5.17 -16.34
CA ILE A 196 -9.12 5.25 -14.99
C ILE A 196 -8.13 6.41 -14.95
N LEU A 197 -8.25 7.26 -13.93
CA LEU A 197 -7.42 8.47 -13.78
C LEU A 197 -6.42 8.33 -12.64
N GLU A 198 -6.88 7.92 -11.46
CA GLU A 198 -6.05 7.77 -10.26
C GLU A 198 -6.65 6.70 -9.34
N SER A 199 -5.88 6.21 -8.39
CA SER A 199 -6.39 5.34 -7.33
C SER A 199 -5.52 5.42 -6.08
N PHE A 200 -6.14 5.18 -4.93
CA PHE A 200 -5.42 5.16 -3.65
C PHE A 200 -6.10 4.26 -2.62
N ALA A 201 -5.29 3.79 -1.68
CA ALA A 201 -5.72 3.18 -0.44
C ALA A 201 -5.71 4.24 0.68
N ALA A 202 -6.74 4.21 1.53
CA ALA A 202 -6.91 5.10 2.67
C ALA A 202 -6.87 4.31 3.97
N GLY A 203 -5.93 4.64 4.85
CA GLY A 203 -5.71 3.93 6.12
C GLY A 203 -4.78 4.69 7.06
N THR A 204 -4.87 4.44 8.36
CA THR A 204 -4.16 5.22 9.39
C THR A 204 -2.64 5.18 9.27
N ALA A 205 -2.06 4.10 8.75
CA ALA A 205 -0.60 3.95 8.66
C ALA A 205 0.06 4.91 7.66
N TYR A 206 -0.58 5.16 6.51
CA TYR A 206 -0.02 5.97 5.42
C TYR A 206 -0.90 7.16 5.00
N PHE A 207 -2.06 7.30 5.65
CA PHE A 207 -3.17 8.21 5.35
C PHE A 207 -3.75 7.97 3.96
N ILE A 208 -3.00 8.31 2.92
CA ILE A 208 -3.31 8.11 1.51
C ILE A 208 -2.07 7.53 0.82
N CYS A 209 -2.22 6.30 0.30
CA CYS A 209 -1.20 5.58 -0.46
C CYS A 209 -1.67 5.42 -1.92
N PRO A 210 -0.98 6.02 -2.91
CA PRO A 210 -1.36 5.86 -4.31
C PRO A 210 -1.17 4.41 -4.77
N VAL A 211 -2.08 3.93 -5.62
CA VAL A 211 -2.03 2.59 -6.21
C VAL A 211 -1.73 2.74 -7.70
N SER A 212 -0.61 2.18 -8.14
CA SER A 212 -0.14 2.28 -9.54
C SER A 212 -0.59 1.11 -10.43
N GLN A 213 -0.95 -0.03 -9.83
CA GLN A 213 -1.32 -1.21 -10.59
C GLN A 213 -2.24 -2.14 -9.80
N ILE A 214 -3.19 -2.76 -10.50
CA ILE A 214 -3.98 -3.89 -10.00
C ILE A 214 -3.73 -5.08 -10.92
N HIS A 215 -3.25 -6.19 -10.36
CA HIS A 215 -3.14 -7.45 -11.09
C HIS A 215 -4.41 -8.28 -10.91
N HIS A 216 -5.07 -8.66 -12.00
CA HIS A 216 -6.26 -9.50 -11.98
C HIS A 216 -6.20 -10.57 -13.07
N ARG A 217 -6.12 -11.85 -12.67
CA ARG A 217 -6.21 -13.02 -13.56
C ARG A 217 -5.27 -12.95 -14.78
N GLY A 218 -4.00 -12.57 -14.56
CA GLY A 218 -3.02 -12.47 -15.64
C GLY A 218 -3.12 -11.20 -16.47
N LYS A 219 -4.04 -10.28 -16.15
CA LYS A 219 -4.13 -8.94 -16.73
C LYS A 219 -3.71 -7.89 -15.71
N ASP A 220 -2.82 -6.99 -16.12
CA ASP A 220 -2.48 -5.80 -15.36
C ASP A 220 -3.41 -4.65 -15.76
N ILE A 221 -4.02 -4.02 -14.76
CA ILE A 221 -4.69 -2.73 -14.89
C ILE A 221 -3.68 -1.69 -14.43
N ASN A 222 -3.16 -0.90 -15.37
CA ASN A 222 -2.14 0.11 -15.08
C ASN A 222 -2.84 1.43 -14.76
N ILE A 223 -2.68 1.90 -13.53
CA ILE A 223 -3.33 3.11 -13.06
C ILE A 223 -2.38 4.28 -13.31
N PRO A 224 -2.81 5.33 -14.01
CA PRO A 224 -1.94 6.48 -14.28
C PRO A 224 -1.42 7.11 -12.98
N MET A 225 -0.11 7.35 -12.96
CA MET A 225 0.59 8.04 -11.89
C MET A 225 0.93 9.46 -12.35
N GLY A 226 1.10 10.37 -11.39
CA GLY A 226 1.58 11.73 -11.63
C GLY A 226 3.06 11.78 -12.04
N PRO A 227 3.60 13.01 -12.20
CA PRO A 227 4.99 13.22 -12.58
C PRO A 227 5.96 12.46 -11.68
N GLU A 228 7.02 11.89 -12.27
CA GLU A 228 8.06 11.12 -11.55
C GLU A 228 7.52 9.88 -10.80
N GLY A 229 6.36 9.34 -11.22
CA GLY A 229 5.74 8.18 -10.58
C GLY A 229 5.10 8.50 -9.22
N LYS A 230 4.85 9.78 -8.92
CA LYS A 230 4.17 10.22 -7.70
C LYS A 230 2.65 10.10 -7.83
N ALA A 231 1.95 10.30 -6.72
CA ALA A 231 0.49 10.33 -6.71
C ALA A 231 -0.06 11.35 -7.72
N GLY A 232 -1.22 11.05 -8.31
CA GLY A 232 -1.95 11.98 -9.16
C GLY A 232 -2.44 13.23 -8.40
N GLU A 233 -3.05 14.16 -9.12
CA GLU A 233 -3.45 15.47 -8.58
C GLU A 233 -4.46 15.35 -7.45
N ILE A 234 -5.55 14.59 -7.65
CA ILE A 234 -6.63 14.46 -6.66
C ILE A 234 -6.13 13.69 -5.44
N THR A 235 -5.39 12.61 -5.66
CA THR A 235 -4.76 11.81 -4.61
C THR A 235 -3.81 12.65 -3.76
N THR A 236 -3.00 13.50 -4.40
CA THR A 236 -2.09 14.42 -3.71
C THR A 236 -2.84 15.47 -2.92
N LYS A 237 -3.91 16.06 -3.47
CA LYS A 237 -4.77 17.02 -2.76
C LYS A 237 -5.38 16.42 -1.51
N ILE A 238 -6.02 15.25 -1.61
CA ILE A 238 -6.65 14.57 -0.46
C ILE A 238 -5.60 14.25 0.61
N LYS A 239 -4.43 13.74 0.20
CA LYS A 239 -3.32 13.49 1.13
C LYS A 239 -2.87 14.75 1.85
N SER A 240 -2.69 15.85 1.13
CA SER A 240 -2.29 17.14 1.69
C SER A 240 -3.32 17.64 2.69
N TRP A 241 -4.60 17.64 2.33
CA TRP A 241 -5.65 18.16 3.22
C TRP A 241 -5.74 17.40 4.54
N ILE A 242 -5.66 16.08 4.49
CA ILE A 242 -5.64 15.26 5.71
C ILE A 242 -4.37 15.55 6.51
N GLY A 243 -3.21 15.59 5.86
CA GLY A 243 -1.93 15.91 6.50
C GLY A 243 -1.93 17.29 7.16
N ASP A 244 -2.44 18.31 6.48
CA ASP A 244 -2.48 19.68 6.98
C ASP A 244 -3.33 19.81 8.24
N ILE A 245 -4.44 19.07 8.32
CA ILE A 245 -5.26 18.98 9.53
C ILE A 245 -4.51 18.24 10.64
N MET A 246 -3.92 17.09 10.32
CA MET A 246 -3.24 16.23 11.30
C MET A 246 -2.01 16.88 11.93
N TYR A 247 -1.22 17.60 11.13
CA TYR A 247 -0.02 18.28 11.59
C TYR A 247 -0.30 19.70 12.12
N GLY A 248 -1.56 20.14 12.14
CA GLY A 248 -1.94 21.45 12.64
C GLY A 248 -1.51 22.62 11.75
N ASN A 249 -1.23 22.37 10.47
CA ASN A 249 -0.98 23.44 9.49
C ASN A 249 -2.25 24.27 9.22
N VAL A 250 -3.42 23.66 9.41
CA VAL A 250 -4.72 24.34 9.36
C VAL A 250 -5.53 24.03 10.62
N SER A 251 -6.26 25.04 11.11
CA SER A 251 -7.23 24.83 12.18
C SER A 251 -8.45 24.08 11.63
N HIS A 252 -8.84 23.00 12.28
CA HIS A 252 -9.97 22.16 11.88
C HIS A 252 -10.60 21.48 13.10
N GLU A 253 -11.91 21.24 13.08
CA GLU A 253 -12.63 20.62 14.21
C GLU A 253 -12.16 19.18 14.54
N TRP A 254 -11.49 18.51 13.60
CA TRP A 254 -10.90 17.18 13.80
C TRP A 254 -9.55 17.24 14.53
N GLY A 255 -8.88 18.39 14.50
CA GLY A 255 -7.61 18.61 15.17
C GLY A 255 -7.82 19.10 16.59
N VAL A 256 -7.55 18.26 17.58
CA VAL A 256 -7.67 18.63 19.01
C VAL A 256 -6.27 18.90 19.57
N VAL A 257 -6.03 20.14 20.00
CA VAL A 257 -4.78 20.51 20.68
C VAL A 257 -4.79 19.93 22.09
N VAL A 258 -3.83 19.05 22.37
CA VAL A 258 -3.61 18.51 23.72
C VAL A 258 -2.55 19.35 24.41
N ASN A 259 -2.95 20.11 25.43
CA ASN A 259 -2.00 20.88 26.24
C ASN A 259 -1.11 19.92 27.04
N GLU A 260 0.21 20.02 26.88
CA GLU A 260 1.15 19.28 27.72
C GLU A 260 1.02 19.75 29.17
N LYS A 261 1.04 18.79 30.11
CA LYS A 261 1.14 19.16 31.53
C LYS A 261 2.49 19.84 31.73
N ALA A 262 2.49 21.05 32.31
CA ALA A 262 3.71 21.71 32.74
C ALA A 262 4.54 20.71 33.55
N GLN A 263 5.81 20.52 33.17
CA GLN A 263 6.75 19.71 33.92
C GLN A 263 6.77 20.22 35.36
N GLN A 264 6.31 19.39 36.30
CA GLN A 264 6.42 19.64 37.75
C GLN A 264 7.85 19.41 38.21
#